data_AF-D8RYE8-F1
#
_entry.id   AF-D8RYE8-F1
#
_cell.length_a   1.000
_cell.length_b   1.000
_cell.length_c   1.000
_cell.angle_alpha   90.00
_cell.angle_beta   90.00
_cell.angle_gamma   90.00
#
_symmetry.space_group_name_H-M   'P 1'
#
loop_
_entity.id
_entity.type
_entity.pdbx_description
1 polymer ?
#
loop_
_entity_poly.entity_id
_entity_poly.type
_entity_poly.pdbx_seq_one_letter_code
_entity_poly.pdbx_strand_id
1 'polypeptide(L)'
;MLYNGRPVDLTPEEEEIATMFAVMKDTDYATKPVFVKNFWEDWKKVLGPKHVIQKFELCDFTPIFDWHAAEKEKKKQMSAEEKKQLKEEKAKAEERYAWVLIDGVGNFRVEPPGLFRGRGEHPKMGKLKRRIFPEDIVLNIGKEAPVPECPLPGHKWKEVRHDNTVTWLAFWNDPINVKEFKYVFLHQSSSLKGKSDEEKYDKARKLTSKIDSIRESYTKDFKAKDVEARQIAVATYLIDRLALRAGNEKDDDEADTVGCCSLKVEHVSLSPPSSLEFDFLGKDSIRYQNSVVVNEEVYDAIHDFKKGKKEGVDLFDRLDTSKLNAHLKKYMQGLTAKVFRTYNASYTLETQLKETLGATLNEKTAEYSRANKEVAILCNHQRTVSKGHSAQMERLEAKISELKTLREELATDLGKVKKGKPPVHSTAKRPPTAEQLEKKLAQTDARIAKMTLDLSVKEDLKTVALGTSKINYMDPRITVAWCKRHEIPIEKVFNKSLLAKFAWAMNVEPNFRFCEADGGADEDL
;
A
#
# COMPACT_ATOMS: atom_id res chain seq x y z
N MET A 1 -23.40 -26.14 -15.71
CA MET A 1 -21.98 -26.60 -15.83
C MET A 1 -21.95 -28.02 -16.38
N LEU A 2 -20.78 -28.64 -16.60
CA LEU A 2 -20.71 -30.08 -16.92
C LEU A 2 -20.15 -30.87 -15.73
N TYR A 3 -20.67 -32.08 -15.53
CA TYR A 3 -20.15 -33.08 -14.61
C TYR A 3 -19.96 -34.40 -15.34
N ASN A 4 -18.74 -34.92 -15.36
CA ASN A 4 -18.36 -36.10 -16.13
C ASN A 4 -18.80 -36.01 -17.61
N GLY A 5 -18.60 -34.84 -18.21
CA GLY A 5 -18.98 -34.54 -19.61
C GLY A 5 -20.48 -34.36 -19.87
N ARG A 6 -21.34 -34.45 -18.85
CA ARG A 6 -22.80 -34.28 -18.99
C ARG A 6 -23.28 -32.98 -18.34
N PRO A 7 -24.26 -32.27 -18.93
CA PRO A 7 -24.87 -31.12 -18.27
C PRO A 7 -25.45 -31.48 -16.90
N VAL A 8 -25.26 -30.59 -15.94
CA VAL A 8 -25.90 -30.64 -14.63
C VAL A 8 -26.42 -29.26 -14.28
N ASP A 9 -27.66 -29.23 -13.81
CA ASP A 9 -28.32 -28.05 -13.29
C ASP A 9 -27.98 -27.88 -11.81
N LEU A 10 -27.71 -26.65 -11.43
CA LEU A 10 -27.42 -26.25 -10.06
C LEU A 10 -28.57 -25.37 -9.56
N THR A 11 -28.85 -25.43 -8.26
CA THR A 11 -29.68 -24.41 -7.62
C THR A 11 -28.96 -23.04 -7.65
N PRO A 12 -29.68 -21.92 -7.48
CA PRO A 12 -29.04 -20.60 -7.49
C PRO A 12 -27.91 -20.43 -6.47
N GLU A 13 -28.01 -21.04 -5.29
CA GLU A 13 -26.97 -20.99 -4.25
C GLU A 13 -25.73 -21.79 -4.67
N GLU A 14 -25.92 -22.99 -5.21
CA GLU A 14 -24.83 -23.84 -5.70
C GLU A 14 -24.14 -23.23 -6.91
N GLU A 15 -24.91 -22.63 -7.83
CA GLU A 15 -24.41 -21.95 -9.03
C GLU A 15 -23.63 -20.69 -8.68
N GLU A 16 -24.07 -19.90 -7.69
CA GLU A 16 -23.33 -18.73 -7.21
C GLU A 16 -21.92 -19.14 -6.75
N ILE A 17 -21.79 -20.21 -5.96
CA ILE A 17 -20.50 -20.71 -5.47
C ILE A 17 -19.66 -21.31 -6.61
N ALA A 18 -20.27 -22.10 -7.50
CA ALA A 18 -19.59 -22.62 -8.68
C ALA A 18 -19.04 -21.49 -9.57
N THR A 19 -19.81 -20.42 -9.72
CA THR A 19 -19.42 -19.22 -10.47
C THR A 19 -18.22 -18.53 -9.84
N MET A 20 -18.16 -18.43 -8.51
CA MET A 20 -17.02 -17.84 -7.81
C MET A 20 -15.71 -18.55 -8.17
N PHE A 21 -15.71 -19.89 -8.28
CA PHE A 21 -14.55 -20.66 -8.72
C PHE A 21 -14.30 -20.53 -10.23
N ALA A 22 -15.35 -20.67 -11.04
CA ALA A 22 -15.28 -20.65 -12.50
C ALA A 22 -14.56 -19.41 -13.02
N VAL A 23 -14.90 -18.22 -12.52
CA VAL A 23 -14.28 -16.95 -12.96
C VAL A 23 -12.80 -16.80 -12.57
N MET A 24 -12.26 -17.74 -11.79
CA MET A 24 -10.86 -17.79 -11.39
C MET A 24 -10.10 -18.97 -11.98
N LYS A 25 -10.74 -19.80 -12.83
CA LYS A 25 -10.13 -21.06 -13.34
C LYS A 25 -8.78 -20.85 -14.04
N ASP A 26 -8.60 -19.69 -14.70
CA ASP A 26 -7.37 -19.35 -15.43
C ASP A 26 -6.40 -18.48 -14.61
N THR A 27 -6.60 -18.40 -13.29
CA THR A 27 -5.69 -17.67 -12.39
C THR A 27 -4.79 -18.63 -11.63
N ASP A 28 -3.64 -18.13 -11.17
CA ASP A 28 -2.69 -18.90 -10.36
C ASP A 28 -3.31 -19.47 -9.07
N TYR A 29 -4.46 -18.97 -8.61
CA TYR A 29 -5.16 -19.55 -7.47
C TYR A 29 -5.79 -20.90 -7.78
N ALA A 30 -6.36 -21.08 -8.97
CA ALA A 30 -7.03 -22.32 -9.35
C ALA A 30 -6.05 -23.50 -9.54
N THR A 31 -4.75 -23.21 -9.66
CA THR A 31 -3.69 -24.23 -9.71
C THR A 31 -3.15 -24.62 -8.33
N LYS A 32 -3.49 -23.87 -7.27
CA LYS A 32 -3.02 -24.14 -5.91
C LYS A 32 -3.83 -25.27 -5.25
N PRO A 33 -3.19 -26.36 -4.78
CA PRO A 33 -3.89 -27.48 -4.14
C PRO A 33 -4.72 -27.08 -2.92
N VAL A 34 -4.18 -26.21 -2.05
CA VAL A 34 -4.88 -25.72 -0.85
C VAL A 34 -6.15 -24.96 -1.22
N PHE A 35 -6.08 -24.13 -2.28
CA PHE A 35 -7.21 -23.35 -2.77
C PHE A 35 -8.33 -24.25 -3.28
N VAL A 36 -8.00 -25.18 -4.16
CA VAL A 36 -8.96 -26.13 -4.74
C VAL A 36 -9.58 -27.02 -3.66
N LYS A 37 -8.76 -27.55 -2.74
CA LYS A 37 -9.22 -28.36 -1.62
C LYS A 37 -10.24 -27.62 -0.75
N ASN A 38 -9.89 -26.42 -0.29
CA ASN A 38 -10.75 -25.63 0.59
C ASN A 38 -12.06 -25.22 -0.11
N PHE A 39 -11.99 -24.83 -1.38
CA PHE A 39 -13.17 -24.55 -2.19
C PHE A 39 -14.08 -25.78 -2.25
N TRP A 40 -13.52 -26.93 -2.62
CA TRP A 40 -14.28 -28.17 -2.78
C TRP A 40 -14.93 -28.62 -1.46
N GLU A 41 -14.20 -28.52 -0.35
CA GLU A 41 -14.73 -28.86 0.98
C GLU A 41 -15.95 -28.00 1.36
N ASP A 42 -15.93 -26.70 1.06
CA ASP A 42 -17.04 -25.81 1.37
C ASP A 42 -18.20 -25.95 0.37
N TRP A 43 -17.92 -26.06 -0.92
CA TRP A 43 -18.97 -26.25 -1.94
C TRP A 43 -19.68 -27.59 -1.78
N LYS A 44 -18.95 -28.68 -1.45
CA LYS A 44 -19.54 -29.99 -1.20
C LYS A 44 -20.54 -30.00 -0.04
N LYS A 45 -20.36 -29.14 0.98
CA LYS A 45 -21.33 -29.00 2.08
C LYS A 45 -22.65 -28.41 1.58
N VAL A 46 -22.60 -27.47 0.66
CA VAL A 46 -23.78 -26.82 0.06
C VAL A 46 -24.50 -27.78 -0.88
N LEU A 47 -23.75 -28.49 -1.74
CA LEU A 47 -24.30 -29.55 -2.60
C LEU A 47 -24.99 -30.65 -1.78
N GLY A 48 -24.38 -31.01 -0.64
CA GLY A 48 -24.87 -32.06 0.24
C GLY A 48 -24.54 -33.48 -0.25
N PRO A 49 -24.75 -34.50 0.59
CA PRO A 49 -24.26 -35.86 0.34
C PRO A 49 -24.99 -36.60 -0.78
N LYS A 50 -26.20 -36.16 -1.16
CA LYS A 50 -27.05 -36.82 -2.17
C LYS A 50 -26.91 -36.20 -3.57
N HIS A 51 -26.10 -35.16 -3.73
CA HIS A 51 -25.95 -34.48 -5.01
C HIS A 51 -25.23 -35.37 -6.04
N VAL A 52 -25.48 -35.17 -7.34
CA VAL A 52 -24.80 -35.93 -8.40
C VAL A 52 -23.29 -35.61 -8.47
N ILE A 53 -22.92 -34.37 -8.13
CA ILE A 53 -21.54 -33.89 -8.11
C ILE A 53 -20.86 -34.37 -6.82
N GLN A 54 -19.96 -35.36 -6.96
CA GLN A 54 -19.30 -36.01 -5.81
C GLN A 54 -17.76 -35.96 -5.83
N LYS A 55 -17.17 -35.58 -6.98
CA LYS A 55 -15.72 -35.52 -7.20
C LYS A 55 -15.38 -34.24 -7.95
N PHE A 56 -14.42 -33.48 -7.44
CA PHE A 56 -14.04 -32.21 -8.04
C PHE A 56 -13.45 -32.40 -9.44
N GLU A 57 -12.66 -33.46 -9.66
CA GLU A 57 -11.93 -33.73 -10.90
C GLU A 57 -12.86 -34.03 -12.09
N LEU A 58 -14.13 -34.34 -11.82
CA LEU A 58 -15.15 -34.55 -12.84
C LEU A 58 -15.94 -33.28 -13.16
N CYS A 59 -15.68 -32.17 -12.47
CA CYS A 59 -16.36 -30.90 -12.70
C CYS A 59 -15.68 -30.13 -13.84
N ASP A 60 -16.48 -29.64 -14.78
CA ASP A 60 -16.04 -28.69 -15.79
C ASP A 60 -16.85 -27.39 -15.69
N PHE A 61 -16.13 -26.34 -15.28
CA PHE A 61 -16.63 -24.99 -15.06
C PHE A 61 -16.56 -24.11 -16.33
N THR A 62 -16.04 -24.64 -17.44
CA THR A 62 -15.84 -23.88 -18.68
C THR A 62 -17.11 -23.22 -19.20
N PRO A 63 -18.31 -23.86 -19.21
CA PRO A 63 -19.53 -23.18 -19.64
C PRO A 63 -19.86 -21.91 -18.84
N ILE A 64 -19.66 -21.94 -17.51
CA ILE A 64 -19.90 -20.77 -16.64
C ILE A 64 -18.85 -19.69 -16.92
N PHE A 65 -17.58 -20.10 -17.06
CA PHE A 65 -16.49 -19.19 -17.38
C PHE A 65 -16.70 -18.47 -18.71
N ASP A 66 -17.03 -19.21 -19.77
CA ASP A 66 -17.22 -18.67 -21.12
C ASP A 66 -18.40 -17.70 -21.17
N TRP A 67 -19.50 -18.03 -20.49
CA TRP A 67 -20.63 -17.11 -20.33
C TRP A 67 -20.21 -15.81 -19.65
N HIS A 68 -19.48 -15.90 -18.53
CA HIS A 68 -19.02 -14.71 -17.80
C HIS A 68 -17.99 -13.89 -18.61
N ALA A 69 -17.13 -14.56 -19.39
CA ALA A 69 -16.22 -13.90 -20.32
C ALA A 69 -16.98 -13.13 -21.41
N ALA A 70 -18.02 -13.73 -22.00
CA ALA A 70 -18.88 -13.06 -22.97
C ALA A 70 -19.61 -11.85 -22.38
N GLU A 71 -20.16 -11.95 -21.16
CA GLU A 71 -20.79 -10.83 -20.45
C GLU A 71 -19.80 -9.68 -20.17
N LYS A 72 -18.55 -10.01 -19.84
CA LYS A 72 -17.49 -9.02 -19.66
C LYS A 72 -17.15 -8.31 -20.97
N GLU A 73 -17.10 -9.02 -22.09
CA GLU A 73 -16.87 -8.41 -23.41
C GLU A 73 -18.05 -7.53 -23.85
N LYS A 74 -19.30 -7.95 -23.62
CA LYS A 74 -20.49 -7.10 -23.85
C LYS A 74 -20.39 -5.79 -23.06
N LYS A 75 -20.04 -5.85 -21.76
CA LYS A 75 -19.84 -4.65 -20.92
C LYS A 75 -18.70 -3.76 -21.42
N LYS A 76 -17.64 -4.32 -22.00
CA LYS A 76 -16.56 -3.54 -22.60
C LYS A 76 -17.02 -2.82 -23.87
N GLN A 77 -17.88 -3.45 -24.67
CA GLN A 77 -18.43 -2.90 -25.91
C GLN A 77 -19.50 -1.82 -25.69
N MET A 78 -20.06 -1.69 -24.48
CA MET A 78 -20.98 -0.60 -24.15
C MET A 78 -20.36 0.78 -24.41
N SER A 79 -21.18 1.70 -24.90
CA SER A 79 -20.75 3.06 -25.22
C SER A 79 -20.30 3.82 -23.97
N ALA A 80 -19.52 4.88 -24.17
CA ALA A 80 -19.10 5.74 -23.07
C ALA A 80 -20.30 6.40 -22.36
N GLU A 81 -21.35 6.71 -23.11
CA GLU A 81 -22.57 7.34 -22.61
C GLU A 81 -23.39 6.36 -21.75
N GLU A 82 -23.65 5.14 -22.22
CA GLU A 82 -24.35 4.12 -21.43
C GLU A 82 -23.60 3.78 -20.14
N LYS A 83 -22.26 3.65 -20.21
CA LYS A 83 -21.42 3.42 -19.03
C LYS A 83 -21.51 4.57 -18.02
N LYS A 84 -21.62 5.81 -18.50
CA LYS A 84 -21.76 7.00 -17.67
C LYS A 84 -23.14 7.04 -17.01
N GLN A 85 -24.20 6.81 -17.77
CA GLN A 85 -25.58 6.77 -17.26
C GLN A 85 -25.75 5.71 -16.16
N LEU A 86 -25.33 4.47 -16.41
CA LEU A 86 -25.37 3.40 -15.39
C LEU A 86 -24.58 3.76 -14.12
N LYS A 87 -23.46 4.47 -14.26
CA LYS A 87 -22.65 4.91 -13.11
C LYS A 87 -23.36 6.00 -12.31
N GLU A 88 -24.02 6.95 -12.99
CA GLU A 88 -24.78 8.04 -12.36
C GLU A 88 -26.04 7.53 -11.66
N GLU A 89 -26.80 6.63 -12.31
CA GLU A 89 -27.96 5.97 -11.70
C GLU A 89 -27.56 5.18 -10.45
N LYS A 90 -26.47 4.41 -10.53
CA LYS A 90 -25.94 3.68 -9.38
C LYS A 90 -25.50 4.63 -8.27
N ALA A 91 -24.79 5.71 -8.60
CA ALA A 91 -24.35 6.69 -7.62
C ALA A 91 -25.52 7.37 -6.91
N LYS A 92 -26.57 7.74 -7.66
CA LYS A 92 -27.81 8.33 -7.14
C LYS A 92 -28.56 7.37 -6.23
N ALA A 93 -28.66 6.09 -6.61
CA ALA A 93 -29.29 5.06 -5.78
C ALA A 93 -28.53 4.79 -4.47
N GLU A 94 -27.20 4.93 -4.50
CA GLU A 94 -26.33 4.68 -3.35
C GLU A 94 -26.03 5.95 -2.52
N GLU A 95 -26.41 7.13 -2.99
CA GLU A 95 -26.10 8.43 -2.37
C GLU A 95 -26.56 8.50 -0.91
N ARG A 96 -27.74 7.93 -0.62
CA ARG A 96 -28.30 7.87 0.74
C ARG A 96 -27.45 7.11 1.75
N TYR A 97 -26.53 6.25 1.30
CA TYR A 97 -25.62 5.48 2.16
C TYR A 97 -24.20 6.07 2.23
N ALA A 98 -23.90 7.03 1.36
CA ALA A 98 -22.57 7.62 1.25
C ALA A 98 -22.28 8.67 2.33
N TRP A 99 -23.29 9.06 3.11
CA TRP A 99 -23.22 10.14 4.09
C TRP A 99 -23.86 9.74 5.42
N VAL A 100 -23.28 10.24 6.50
CA VAL A 100 -23.96 10.41 7.79
C VAL A 100 -24.02 11.90 8.11
N LEU A 101 -24.72 12.29 9.17
CA LEU A 101 -24.89 13.70 9.56
C LEU A 101 -23.57 14.46 9.72
N ILE A 102 -22.51 13.77 10.15
CA ILE A 102 -21.22 14.39 10.47
C ILE A 102 -20.34 14.53 9.23
N ASP A 103 -20.30 13.50 8.36
CA ASP A 103 -19.31 13.39 7.30
C ASP A 103 -19.67 12.28 6.31
N GLY A 104 -18.91 12.20 5.20
CA GLY A 104 -18.99 11.10 4.25
C GLY A 104 -18.57 9.76 4.88
N VAL A 105 -19.21 8.68 4.47
CA VAL A 105 -18.89 7.30 4.88
C VAL A 105 -17.82 6.72 3.97
N GLY A 106 -16.92 5.91 4.55
CA GLY A 106 -15.91 5.17 3.80
C GLY A 106 -16.52 4.00 3.03
N ASN A 107 -16.10 2.77 3.34
CA ASN A 107 -16.63 1.60 2.66
C ASN A 107 -18.00 1.20 3.20
N PHE A 108 -19.07 1.88 2.75
CA PHE A 108 -20.45 1.59 3.14
C PHE A 108 -21.04 0.34 2.47
N ARG A 109 -20.35 -0.21 1.46
CA ARG A 109 -20.77 -1.45 0.80
C ARG A 109 -20.20 -2.64 1.55
N VAL A 110 -21.07 -3.52 2.02
CA VAL A 110 -20.69 -4.81 2.56
C VAL A 110 -20.01 -5.63 1.46
N GLU A 111 -18.90 -6.30 1.81
CA GLU A 111 -18.15 -7.11 0.84
C GLU A 111 -19.06 -8.23 0.28
N PRO A 112 -19.10 -8.41 -1.06
CA PRO A 112 -19.89 -9.50 -1.65
C PRO A 112 -19.30 -10.87 -1.26
N PRO A 113 -20.12 -11.93 -1.29
CA PRO A 113 -19.60 -13.28 -1.11
C PRO A 113 -18.60 -13.63 -2.22
N GLY A 114 -17.72 -14.59 -1.94
CA GLY A 114 -16.65 -14.96 -2.86
C GLY A 114 -15.73 -16.00 -2.25
N LEU A 115 -14.69 -16.41 -2.95
CA LEU A 115 -13.64 -17.24 -2.34
C LEU A 115 -12.57 -16.36 -1.69
N PHE A 116 -12.14 -16.74 -0.50
CA PHE A 116 -11.04 -16.08 0.20
C PHE A 116 -9.74 -16.39 -0.54
N ARG A 117 -9.01 -15.36 -0.96
CA ARG A 117 -7.75 -15.55 -1.68
C ARG A 117 -6.53 -15.60 -0.77
N GLY A 118 -6.57 -14.87 0.34
CA GLY A 118 -5.38 -14.66 1.18
C GLY A 118 -4.22 -14.02 0.42
N ARG A 119 -3.08 -13.89 1.10
CA ARG A 119 -1.79 -13.49 0.50
C ARG A 119 -0.76 -14.55 0.85
N GLY A 120 0.23 -14.76 -0.02
CA GLY A 120 1.20 -15.84 0.13
C GLY A 120 0.57 -17.23 0.13
N GLU A 121 1.15 -18.14 0.90
CA GLU A 121 0.63 -19.50 1.12
C GLU A 121 -0.35 -19.55 2.31
N HIS A 122 -1.41 -18.76 2.24
CA HIS A 122 -2.42 -18.68 3.28
C HIS A 122 -3.22 -19.99 3.41
N PRO A 123 -3.31 -20.63 4.59
CA PRO A 123 -3.93 -21.96 4.74
C PRO A 123 -5.44 -21.98 4.45
N LYS A 124 -6.14 -20.86 4.69
CA LYS A 124 -7.58 -20.68 4.38
C LYS A 124 -7.91 -20.24 2.94
N MET A 125 -6.93 -20.09 2.04
CA MET A 125 -7.24 -19.69 0.66
C MET A 125 -8.20 -20.70 -0.01
N GLY A 126 -9.14 -20.24 -0.82
CA GLY A 126 -10.18 -21.06 -1.44
C GLY A 126 -11.47 -21.21 -0.61
N LYS A 127 -11.42 -20.95 0.71
CA LYS A 127 -12.63 -21.04 1.56
C LYS A 127 -13.71 -20.06 1.14
N LEU A 128 -14.97 -20.47 1.33
CA LEU A 128 -16.13 -19.66 0.97
C LEU A 128 -16.31 -18.51 1.97
N LYS A 129 -16.19 -17.27 1.49
CA LYS A 129 -16.70 -16.08 2.17
C LYS A 129 -18.19 -16.01 1.94
N ARG A 130 -18.97 -16.47 2.92
CA ARG A 130 -20.43 -16.43 2.85
C ARG A 130 -20.94 -14.99 2.72
N ARG A 131 -22.19 -14.87 2.28
CA ARG A 131 -22.92 -13.61 2.28
C ARG A 131 -23.16 -13.14 3.71
N ILE A 132 -23.00 -11.85 3.91
CA ILE A 132 -23.31 -11.17 5.16
C ILE A 132 -24.74 -10.64 5.07
N PHE A 133 -25.56 -10.98 6.05
CA PHE A 133 -26.95 -10.56 6.15
C PHE A 133 -27.13 -9.48 7.22
N PRO A 134 -28.26 -8.76 7.24
CA PRO A 134 -28.56 -7.79 8.31
C PRO A 134 -28.41 -8.36 9.73
N GLU A 135 -28.73 -9.64 9.91
CA GLU A 135 -28.62 -10.37 11.18
C GLU A 135 -27.16 -10.61 11.63
N ASP A 136 -26.17 -10.34 10.77
CA ASP A 136 -24.75 -10.37 11.11
C ASP A 136 -24.21 -8.99 11.53
N ILE A 137 -24.94 -7.92 11.21
CA ILE A 137 -24.45 -6.53 11.27
C ILE A 137 -24.91 -5.85 12.56
N VAL A 138 -23.93 -5.36 13.31
CA VAL A 138 -24.13 -4.46 14.45
C VAL A 138 -24.00 -3.02 13.97
N LEU A 139 -25.00 -2.19 14.21
CA LEU A 139 -24.96 -0.76 13.94
C LEU A 139 -24.55 0.01 15.19
N ASN A 140 -23.82 1.11 15.02
CA ASN A 140 -23.56 2.08 16.07
C ASN A 140 -23.96 3.48 15.63
N ILE A 141 -24.94 4.03 16.34
CA ILE A 141 -25.57 5.32 16.03
C ILE A 141 -25.76 6.12 17.32
N GLY A 142 -26.03 7.42 17.20
CA GLY A 142 -26.42 8.24 18.36
C GLY A 142 -27.68 7.71 19.03
N LYS A 143 -27.79 7.85 20.36
CA LYS A 143 -28.93 7.35 21.16
C LYS A 143 -30.28 7.89 20.69
N GLU A 144 -30.29 9.12 20.18
CA GLU A 144 -31.48 9.83 19.69
C GLU A 144 -31.61 9.76 18.16
N ALA A 145 -30.65 9.13 17.47
CA ALA A 145 -30.69 9.02 16.02
C ALA A 145 -31.72 7.97 15.58
N PRO A 146 -32.44 8.19 14.48
CA PRO A 146 -33.34 7.19 13.93
C PRO A 146 -32.53 5.95 13.51
N VAL A 147 -33.05 4.77 13.88
CA VAL A 147 -32.45 3.49 13.46
C VAL A 147 -32.65 3.32 11.96
N PRO A 148 -31.58 3.11 11.17
CA PRO A 148 -31.73 2.85 9.74
C PRO A 148 -32.64 1.65 9.47
N GLU A 149 -33.56 1.77 8.53
CA GLU A 149 -34.41 0.65 8.12
C GLU A 149 -33.57 -0.46 7.48
N CYS A 150 -33.92 -1.71 7.76
CA CYS A 150 -33.29 -2.85 7.12
C CYS A 150 -33.66 -2.86 5.62
N PRO A 151 -32.69 -2.90 4.70
CA PRO A 151 -32.98 -2.84 3.27
C PRO A 151 -33.59 -4.14 2.72
N LEU A 152 -33.57 -5.24 3.49
CA LEU A 152 -34.12 -6.53 3.09
C LEU A 152 -35.46 -6.77 3.81
N PRO A 153 -36.58 -6.94 3.09
CA PRO A 153 -37.88 -7.22 3.69
C PRO A 153 -37.84 -8.48 4.57
N GLY A 154 -38.40 -8.40 5.79
CA GLY A 154 -38.44 -9.51 6.74
C GLY A 154 -37.15 -9.71 7.56
N HIS A 155 -36.09 -8.95 7.28
CA HIS A 155 -34.83 -9.03 8.01
C HIS A 155 -34.71 -7.93 9.07
N LYS A 156 -33.83 -8.16 10.05
CA LYS A 156 -33.50 -7.18 11.10
C LYS A 156 -32.00 -7.10 11.34
N TRP A 157 -31.54 -5.95 11.82
CA TRP A 157 -30.17 -5.79 12.30
C TRP A 157 -29.88 -6.73 13.47
N LYS A 158 -28.64 -7.22 13.56
CA LYS A 158 -28.18 -8.04 14.68
C LYS A 158 -28.37 -7.32 16.02
N GLU A 159 -27.91 -6.08 16.06
CA GLU A 159 -27.87 -5.25 17.25
C GLU A 159 -27.73 -3.78 16.84
N VAL A 160 -28.31 -2.88 17.64
CA VAL A 160 -28.07 -1.43 17.56
C VAL A 160 -27.41 -0.99 18.86
N ARG A 161 -26.24 -0.36 18.75
CA ARG A 161 -25.43 0.18 19.85
C ARG A 161 -25.35 1.70 19.79
N HIS A 162 -25.00 2.28 20.94
CA HIS A 162 -24.82 3.72 21.14
C HIS A 162 -23.50 3.99 21.89
N ASP A 163 -22.41 3.44 21.38
CA ASP A 163 -21.07 3.60 21.93
C ASP A 163 -20.41 4.85 21.35
N ASN A 164 -20.26 5.88 22.18
CA ASN A 164 -19.63 7.15 21.84
C ASN A 164 -18.11 7.16 22.06
N THR A 165 -17.51 6.03 22.44
CA THR A 165 -16.06 5.89 22.66
C THR A 165 -15.33 5.37 21.41
N VAL A 166 -16.07 5.02 20.37
CA VAL A 166 -15.57 4.42 19.12
C VAL A 166 -15.92 5.27 17.91
N THR A 167 -15.28 4.97 16.76
CA THR A 167 -15.49 5.72 15.50
C THR A 167 -16.07 4.90 14.36
N TRP A 168 -16.34 3.60 14.59
CA TRP A 168 -17.00 2.76 13.60
C TRP A 168 -18.52 2.97 13.65
N LEU A 169 -19.14 2.86 12.47
CA LEU A 169 -20.57 3.06 12.25
C LEU A 169 -21.33 1.73 12.20
N ALA A 170 -20.67 0.68 11.70
CA ALA A 170 -21.18 -0.67 11.69
C ALA A 170 -20.03 -1.67 11.75
N PHE A 171 -20.28 -2.87 12.24
CA PHE A 171 -19.34 -3.97 12.11
C PHE A 171 -20.05 -5.33 12.00
N TRP A 172 -19.29 -6.32 11.53
CA TRP A 172 -19.68 -7.73 11.54
C TRP A 172 -18.44 -8.60 11.72
N ASN A 173 -18.63 -9.87 12.10
CA ASN A 173 -17.54 -10.85 12.18
C ASN A 173 -17.05 -11.23 10.77
N ASP A 174 -15.74 -11.34 10.56
CA ASP A 174 -15.21 -11.82 9.29
C ASP A 174 -15.63 -13.29 9.04
N PRO A 175 -16.16 -13.63 7.86
CA PRO A 175 -16.69 -14.98 7.59
C PRO A 175 -15.61 -16.07 7.51
N ILE A 176 -14.33 -15.70 7.39
CA ILE A 176 -13.18 -16.60 7.30
C ILE A 176 -12.44 -16.68 8.65
N ASN A 177 -12.24 -15.53 9.29
CA ASN A 177 -11.69 -15.44 10.64
C ASN A 177 -12.71 -14.85 11.61
N VAL A 178 -13.56 -15.69 12.19
CA VAL A 178 -14.68 -15.26 13.04
C VAL A 178 -14.27 -14.48 14.30
N LYS A 179 -13.01 -14.58 14.73
CA LYS A 179 -12.45 -13.79 15.84
C LYS A 179 -12.19 -12.32 15.44
N GLU A 180 -12.06 -12.05 14.15
CA GLU A 180 -11.84 -10.72 13.60
C GLU A 180 -13.15 -10.02 13.22
N PHE A 181 -13.09 -8.70 13.19
CA PHE A 181 -14.22 -7.84 12.85
C PHE A 181 -13.91 -7.00 11.62
N LYS A 182 -14.92 -6.85 10.76
CA LYS A 182 -14.94 -5.90 9.66
C LYS A 182 -15.75 -4.69 10.07
N TYR A 183 -15.27 -3.50 9.74
CA TYR A 183 -15.87 -2.25 10.19
C TYR A 183 -16.18 -1.34 9.01
N VAL A 184 -17.27 -0.59 9.15
CA VAL A 184 -17.56 0.60 8.36
C VAL A 184 -17.13 1.81 9.18
N PHE A 185 -16.24 2.63 8.61
CA PHE A 185 -15.79 3.89 9.20
C PHE A 185 -16.20 5.06 8.31
N LEU A 186 -16.11 6.28 8.86
CA LEU A 186 -16.10 7.50 8.07
C LEU A 186 -14.99 7.51 7.01
N HIS A 187 -15.22 8.26 5.95
CA HIS A 187 -14.29 8.44 4.84
C HIS A 187 -12.97 9.05 5.34
N GLN A 188 -11.86 8.81 4.63
CA GLN A 188 -10.53 9.27 5.06
C GLN A 188 -10.38 10.81 5.09
N SER A 189 -11.25 11.53 4.37
CA SER A 189 -11.31 13.00 4.38
C SER A 189 -12.23 13.57 5.46
N SER A 190 -12.88 12.73 6.27
CA SER A 190 -13.71 13.18 7.40
C SER A 190 -12.87 13.89 8.46
N SER A 191 -13.48 14.81 9.20
CA SER A 191 -12.78 15.58 10.24
C SER A 191 -12.20 14.66 11.32
N LEU A 192 -12.93 13.62 11.74
CA LEU A 192 -12.47 12.67 12.76
C LEU A 192 -11.26 11.84 12.30
N LYS A 193 -11.24 11.40 11.03
CA LYS A 193 -10.08 10.69 10.47
C LYS A 193 -8.90 11.63 10.24
N GLY A 194 -9.15 12.86 9.79
CA GLY A 194 -8.13 13.90 9.65
C GLY A 194 -7.41 14.18 10.97
N LYS A 195 -8.15 14.45 12.04
CA LYS A 195 -7.60 14.69 13.38
C LYS A 195 -6.79 13.48 13.90
N SER A 196 -7.30 12.27 13.72
CA SER A 196 -6.57 11.05 14.11
C SER A 196 -5.25 10.88 13.34
N ASP A 197 -5.23 11.27 12.06
CA ASP A 197 -4.05 11.20 11.20
C ASP A 197 -3.03 12.30 11.56
N GLU A 198 -3.50 13.51 11.89
CA GLU A 198 -2.67 14.60 12.42
C GLU A 198 -2.01 14.21 13.75
N GLU A 199 -2.79 13.73 14.73
CA GLU A 199 -2.27 13.28 16.03
C GLU A 199 -1.23 12.16 15.89
N LYS A 200 -1.38 11.28 14.90
CA LYS A 200 -0.40 10.23 14.58
C LYS A 200 0.93 10.85 14.17
N TYR A 201 0.93 11.87 13.31
CA TYR A 201 2.16 12.54 12.89
C TYR A 201 2.74 13.41 14.00
N ASP A 202 1.92 14.07 14.81
CA ASP A 202 2.39 14.85 15.96
C ASP A 202 3.06 13.97 17.02
N LYS A 203 2.55 12.76 17.26
CA LYS A 203 3.24 11.76 18.09
C LYS A 203 4.61 11.38 17.53
N ALA A 204 4.71 11.23 16.20
CA ALA A 204 5.99 10.95 15.55
C ALA A 204 6.95 12.15 15.63
N ARG A 205 6.45 13.40 15.56
CA ARG A 205 7.26 14.62 15.78
C ARG A 205 7.76 14.72 17.22
N LYS A 206 6.92 14.40 18.21
CA LYS A 206 7.33 14.35 19.62
C LYS A 206 8.42 13.32 19.90
N LEU A 207 8.51 12.26 19.09
CA LEU A 207 9.59 11.29 19.19
C LEU A 207 10.94 11.91 18.81
N THR A 208 11.00 12.91 17.92
CA THR A 208 12.25 13.59 17.53
C THR A 208 13.04 14.07 18.75
N SER A 209 12.41 14.75 19.70
CA SER A 209 13.09 15.30 20.88
C SER A 209 13.42 14.26 21.96
N LYS A 210 13.08 12.98 21.73
CA LYS A 210 13.29 11.86 22.67
C LYS A 210 14.12 10.74 22.07
N ILE A 211 14.32 10.75 20.75
CA ILE A 211 14.93 9.64 20.03
C ILE A 211 16.35 9.38 20.53
N ASP A 212 17.16 10.42 20.74
CA ASP A 212 18.56 10.24 21.14
C ASP A 212 18.68 9.66 22.54
N SER A 213 17.85 10.11 23.49
CA SER A 213 17.76 9.51 24.83
C SER A 213 17.34 8.02 24.79
N ILE A 214 16.40 7.66 23.89
CA ILE A 214 16.02 6.25 23.69
C ILE A 214 17.20 5.46 23.11
N ARG A 215 17.94 6.04 22.17
CA ARG A 215 19.11 5.42 21.53
C ARG A 215 20.24 5.18 22.50
N GLU A 216 20.54 6.14 23.35
CA GLU A 216 21.50 6.00 24.45
C GLU A 216 21.06 4.88 25.41
N SER A 217 19.77 4.85 25.78
CA SER A 217 19.25 3.85 26.70
C SER A 217 19.35 2.43 26.16
N TYR A 218 18.86 2.16 24.93
CA TYR A 218 18.97 0.80 24.39
C TYR A 218 20.43 0.40 24.13
N THR A 219 21.32 1.36 23.82
CA THR A 219 22.73 1.06 23.53
C THR A 219 23.44 0.59 24.79
N LYS A 220 23.14 1.23 25.93
CA LYS A 220 23.61 0.78 27.25
C LYS A 220 23.10 -0.63 27.59
N ASP A 221 21.86 -0.93 27.22
CA ASP A 221 21.21 -2.19 27.58
C ASP A 221 21.58 -3.36 26.66
N PHE A 222 22.36 -3.16 25.58
CA PHE A 222 22.89 -4.26 24.76
C PHE A 222 23.77 -5.24 25.56
N LYS A 223 24.39 -4.78 26.65
CA LYS A 223 25.21 -5.60 27.56
C LYS A 223 24.53 -5.86 28.91
N ALA A 224 23.22 -5.64 29.01
CA ALA A 224 22.47 -5.88 30.24
C ALA A 224 22.58 -7.35 30.69
N LYS A 225 22.68 -7.56 32.01
CA LYS A 225 22.70 -8.92 32.60
C LYS A 225 21.35 -9.61 32.46
N ASP A 226 20.27 -8.84 32.50
CA ASP A 226 18.92 -9.34 32.28
C ASP A 226 18.67 -9.60 30.79
N VAL A 227 18.30 -10.83 30.45
CA VAL A 227 18.11 -11.26 29.07
C VAL A 227 16.90 -10.56 28.44
N GLU A 228 15.83 -10.34 29.21
CA GLU A 228 14.63 -9.65 28.71
C GLU A 228 14.95 -8.20 28.34
N ALA A 229 15.65 -7.45 29.21
CA ALA A 229 16.13 -6.10 28.92
C ALA A 229 17.02 -6.07 27.66
N ARG A 230 17.94 -7.04 27.52
CA ARG A 230 18.83 -7.14 26.35
C ARG A 230 18.06 -7.40 25.06
N GLN A 231 17.04 -8.28 25.09
CA GLN A 231 16.17 -8.55 23.93
C GLN A 231 15.32 -7.31 23.58
N ILE A 232 14.76 -6.61 24.56
CA ILE A 232 14.02 -5.36 24.35
C ILE A 232 14.92 -4.32 23.67
N ALA A 233 16.16 -4.16 24.16
CA ALA A 233 17.11 -3.21 23.62
C ALA A 233 17.47 -3.50 22.15
N VAL A 234 17.84 -4.74 21.84
CA VAL A 234 18.17 -5.16 20.47
C VAL A 234 16.95 -5.06 19.54
N ALA A 235 15.75 -5.49 19.97
CA ALA A 235 14.55 -5.34 19.16
C ALA A 235 14.18 -3.87 18.90
N THR A 236 14.35 -3.00 19.90
CA THR A 236 14.14 -1.56 19.75
C THR A 236 15.12 -0.96 18.74
N TYR A 237 16.40 -1.36 18.80
CA TYR A 237 17.42 -0.98 17.81
C TYR A 237 17.05 -1.41 16.39
N LEU A 238 16.60 -2.65 16.18
CA LEU A 238 16.20 -3.13 14.85
C LEU A 238 14.98 -2.38 14.31
N ILE A 239 14.01 -2.04 15.17
CA ILE A 239 12.84 -1.24 14.78
C ILE A 239 13.24 0.21 14.44
N ASP A 240 14.12 0.83 15.23
CA ASP A 240 14.60 2.20 14.98
C ASP A 240 15.45 2.27 13.71
N ARG A 241 16.42 1.38 13.55
CA ARG A 241 17.43 1.48 12.48
C ARG A 241 16.99 0.88 11.16
N LEU A 242 16.18 -0.18 11.19
CA LEU A 242 15.75 -0.90 9.97
C LEU A 242 14.25 -0.70 9.67
N ALA A 243 13.54 0.11 10.47
CA ALA A 243 12.12 0.37 10.33
C ALA A 243 11.25 -0.92 10.26
N LEU A 244 11.67 -1.97 10.96
CA LEU A 244 10.91 -3.22 11.04
C LEU A 244 9.56 -2.97 11.72
N ARG A 245 8.56 -3.76 11.31
CA ARG A 245 7.28 -3.79 12.03
C ARG A 245 7.46 -4.60 13.31
N ALA A 246 6.71 -4.27 14.36
CA ALA A 246 6.78 -4.97 15.64
C ALA A 246 6.58 -6.49 15.52
N GLY A 247 5.58 -6.94 14.75
CA GLY A 247 5.29 -8.37 14.55
C GLY A 247 4.54 -8.98 15.72
N ASN A 248 3.22 -9.12 15.59
CA ASN A 248 2.41 -9.84 16.57
C ASN A 248 2.49 -11.34 16.28
N GLU A 249 2.31 -12.17 17.31
CA GLU A 249 2.11 -13.62 17.15
C GLU A 249 0.94 -13.92 16.21
N LYS A 250 1.06 -15.04 15.52
CA LYS A 250 0.14 -15.53 14.50
C LYS A 250 -0.40 -16.89 14.90
N ASP A 251 -1.70 -17.09 14.72
CA ASP A 251 -2.32 -18.41 14.85
C ASP A 251 -1.94 -19.29 13.64
N ASP A 252 -1.97 -20.62 13.78
CA ASP A 252 -1.71 -21.61 12.69
C ASP A 252 -2.64 -21.45 11.46
N ASP A 253 -3.69 -20.66 11.62
CA ASP A 253 -4.71 -20.36 10.62
C ASP A 253 -4.36 -19.17 9.71
N GLU A 254 -3.21 -18.53 9.92
CA GLU A 254 -2.71 -17.39 9.16
C GLU A 254 -1.48 -17.74 8.29
N ALA A 255 -1.11 -16.87 7.36
CA ALA A 255 0.13 -17.04 6.60
C ALA A 255 1.34 -16.80 7.53
N ASP A 256 2.34 -17.70 7.46
CA ASP A 256 3.57 -17.61 8.25
C ASP A 256 4.37 -16.36 7.83
N THR A 257 4.16 -15.30 8.59
CA THR A 257 4.76 -13.99 8.37
C THR A 257 5.16 -13.40 9.70
N VAL A 258 6.33 -12.77 9.74
CA VAL A 258 6.94 -12.30 10.99
C VAL A 258 7.23 -10.80 10.96
N GLY A 259 7.36 -10.22 12.15
CA GLY A 259 8.00 -8.93 12.37
C GLY A 259 9.09 -9.05 13.42
N CYS A 260 9.62 -7.92 13.89
CA CYS A 260 10.80 -7.86 14.76
C CYS A 260 10.70 -8.76 16.00
N CYS A 261 9.64 -8.63 16.79
CA CYS A 261 9.45 -9.39 18.03
C CYS A 261 9.15 -10.87 17.78
N SER A 262 8.70 -11.25 16.58
CA SER A 262 8.34 -12.62 16.22
C SER A 262 9.36 -13.23 15.24
N LEU A 263 10.58 -12.69 15.17
CA LEU A 263 11.66 -13.28 14.39
C LEU A 263 12.02 -14.64 14.99
N LYS A 264 12.41 -15.57 14.12
CA LYS A 264 12.85 -16.93 14.46
C LYS A 264 14.34 -17.06 14.15
N VAL A 265 14.98 -18.08 14.70
CA VAL A 265 16.43 -18.32 14.58
C VAL A 265 16.90 -18.39 13.12
N GLU A 266 16.10 -18.99 12.24
CA GLU A 266 16.37 -19.16 10.80
C GLU A 266 16.28 -17.84 10.00
N HIS A 267 15.59 -16.83 10.52
CA HIS A 267 15.34 -15.57 9.81
C HIS A 267 16.54 -14.60 9.82
N VAL A 268 17.56 -14.88 10.65
CA VAL A 268 18.72 -14.00 10.83
C VAL A 268 20.00 -14.82 10.82
N SER A 269 20.87 -14.60 9.85
CA SER A 269 22.21 -15.20 9.76
C SER A 269 23.28 -14.20 10.18
N LEU A 270 24.35 -14.70 10.79
CA LEU A 270 25.49 -13.88 11.21
C LEU A 270 26.63 -14.03 10.20
N SER A 271 27.07 -12.91 9.63
CA SER A 271 28.24 -12.83 8.77
C SER A 271 29.34 -12.02 9.47
N PRO A 272 30.52 -12.61 9.76
CA PRO A 272 31.63 -11.87 10.36
C PRO A 272 32.09 -10.68 9.50
N PRO A 273 32.65 -9.61 10.09
CA PRO A 273 32.88 -9.43 11.53
C PRO A 273 31.67 -8.93 12.32
N SER A 274 30.72 -8.22 11.68
CA SER A 274 29.60 -7.56 12.40
C SER A 274 28.35 -7.36 11.52
N SER A 275 28.12 -8.24 10.54
CA SER A 275 26.99 -8.13 9.62
C SER A 275 25.87 -9.12 9.98
N LEU A 276 24.63 -8.66 9.92
CA LEU A 276 23.44 -9.49 10.03
C LEU A 276 22.74 -9.60 8.68
N GLU A 277 22.43 -10.81 8.28
CA GLU A 277 21.66 -11.11 7.07
C GLU A 277 20.25 -11.54 7.45
N PHE A 278 19.27 -10.73 7.07
CA PHE A 278 17.86 -11.00 7.30
C PHE A 278 17.23 -11.60 6.05
N ASP A 279 16.45 -12.66 6.23
CA ASP A 279 15.63 -13.24 5.18
C ASP A 279 14.35 -13.85 5.76
N PHE A 280 13.23 -13.15 5.58
CA PHE A 280 11.93 -13.62 6.08
C PHE A 280 10.77 -13.03 5.29
N LEU A 281 9.59 -13.64 5.42
CA LEU A 281 8.35 -13.08 4.88
C LEU A 281 7.69 -12.15 5.91
N GLY A 282 7.56 -10.87 5.57
CA GLY A 282 6.88 -9.88 6.40
C GLY A 282 5.38 -9.78 6.07
N LYS A 283 4.75 -8.69 6.53
CA LYS A 283 3.35 -8.37 6.24
C LYS A 283 3.04 -8.53 4.74
N ASP A 284 1.89 -9.12 4.44
CA ASP A 284 1.40 -9.38 3.07
C ASP A 284 2.27 -10.40 2.31
N SER A 285 3.06 -11.20 3.04
CA SER A 285 4.05 -12.17 2.52
C SER A 285 5.10 -11.55 1.61
N ILE A 286 5.44 -10.28 1.86
CA ILE A 286 6.51 -9.58 1.15
C ILE A 286 7.84 -9.97 1.80
N ARG A 287 8.75 -10.53 1.00
CA ARG A 287 10.09 -10.90 1.46
C ARG A 287 10.86 -9.65 1.92
N TYR A 288 11.45 -9.73 3.10
CA TYR A 288 12.45 -8.80 3.59
C TYR A 288 13.80 -9.50 3.50
N GLN A 289 14.63 -9.06 2.57
CA GLN A 289 15.99 -9.54 2.41
C GLN A 289 16.93 -8.34 2.54
N ASN A 290 17.80 -8.36 3.55
CA ASN A 290 18.71 -7.25 3.81
C ASN A 290 19.98 -7.74 4.52
N SER A 291 21.14 -7.24 4.09
CA SER A 291 22.41 -7.45 4.79
C SER A 291 22.85 -6.11 5.36
N VAL A 292 23.05 -6.05 6.67
CA VAL A 292 23.33 -4.80 7.39
C VAL A 292 24.47 -4.98 8.37
N VAL A 293 25.42 -4.06 8.32
CA VAL A 293 26.47 -3.92 9.33
C VAL A 293 25.85 -3.31 10.59
N VAL A 294 26.01 -3.99 11.73
CA VAL A 294 25.48 -3.55 13.03
C VAL A 294 26.61 -3.30 14.02
N ASN A 295 26.26 -2.72 15.17
CA ASN A 295 27.20 -2.60 16.28
C ASN A 295 27.65 -4.00 16.74
N GLU A 296 28.91 -4.12 17.15
CA GLU A 296 29.48 -5.37 17.64
C GLU A 296 28.66 -5.96 18.79
N GLU A 297 28.17 -5.13 19.72
CA GLU A 297 27.31 -5.60 20.81
C GLU A 297 25.98 -6.19 20.35
N VAL A 298 25.42 -5.67 19.25
CA VAL A 298 24.18 -6.20 18.68
C VAL A 298 24.45 -7.52 18.00
N TYR A 299 25.56 -7.64 17.27
CA TYR A 299 25.99 -8.88 16.64
C TYR A 299 26.19 -9.98 17.69
N ASP A 300 26.94 -9.68 18.77
CA ASP A 300 27.19 -10.60 19.88
C ASP A 300 25.89 -10.99 20.61
N ALA A 301 24.99 -10.03 20.85
CA ALA A 301 23.71 -10.30 21.50
C ALA A 301 22.84 -11.23 20.64
N ILE A 302 22.76 -11.02 19.32
CA ILE A 302 22.04 -11.90 18.40
C ILE A 302 22.68 -13.29 18.36
N HIS A 303 24.02 -13.38 18.34
CA HIS A 303 24.74 -14.66 18.42
C HIS A 303 24.34 -15.42 19.69
N ASP A 304 24.35 -14.77 20.84
CA ASP A 304 23.93 -15.35 22.12
C ASP A 304 22.47 -15.78 22.11
N PHE A 305 21.57 -14.97 21.54
CA PHE A 305 20.13 -15.29 21.47
C PHE A 305 19.84 -16.53 20.63
N LYS A 306 20.70 -16.87 19.67
CA LYS A 306 20.60 -18.11 18.87
C LYS A 306 21.18 -19.33 19.58
N LYS A 307 22.07 -19.15 20.55
CA LYS A 307 22.83 -20.25 21.17
C LYS A 307 21.90 -21.29 21.81
N GLY A 308 22.02 -22.54 21.38
CA GLY A 308 21.21 -23.65 21.90
C GLY A 308 19.77 -23.71 21.38
N LYS A 309 19.37 -22.81 20.46
CA LYS A 309 18.04 -22.83 19.82
C LYS A 309 18.10 -23.50 18.45
N LYS A 310 17.01 -24.15 18.07
CA LYS A 310 16.81 -24.76 16.75
C LYS A 310 16.02 -23.82 15.84
N GLU A 311 15.98 -24.13 14.54
CA GLU A 311 15.05 -23.51 13.60
C GLU A 311 13.60 -23.69 14.08
N GLY A 312 12.75 -22.73 13.77
CA GLY A 312 11.35 -22.66 14.21
C GLY A 312 11.17 -21.98 15.57
N VAL A 313 12.22 -21.80 16.36
CA VAL A 313 12.17 -21.18 17.70
C VAL A 313 12.36 -19.68 17.60
N ASP A 314 11.65 -18.92 18.44
CA ASP A 314 11.75 -17.47 18.51
C ASP A 314 13.17 -17.01 18.87
N LEU A 315 13.66 -16.05 18.09
CA LEU A 315 14.92 -15.35 18.36
C LEU A 315 14.82 -14.60 19.69
N PHE A 316 13.69 -13.92 19.93
CA PHE A 316 13.40 -13.18 21.15
C PHE A 316 12.37 -13.92 22.04
N ASP A 317 12.79 -14.99 22.69
CA ASP A 317 11.94 -15.89 23.51
C ASP A 317 11.39 -15.27 24.81
N ARG A 318 11.87 -14.09 25.22
CA ARG A 318 11.40 -13.37 26.41
C ARG A 318 10.63 -12.09 26.07
N LEU A 319 10.45 -11.79 24.79
CA LEU A 319 9.86 -10.56 24.28
C LEU A 319 8.58 -10.84 23.49
N ASP A 320 7.57 -10.01 23.70
CA ASP A 320 6.44 -9.88 22.80
C ASP A 320 6.17 -8.39 22.52
N THR A 321 5.25 -8.11 21.60
CA THR A 321 4.92 -6.72 21.24
C THR A 321 4.27 -5.93 22.37
N SER A 322 3.57 -6.58 23.29
CA SER A 322 2.94 -5.95 24.45
C SER A 322 4.00 -5.47 25.43
N LYS A 323 4.99 -6.33 25.75
CA LYS A 323 6.17 -5.99 26.57
C LYS A 323 6.98 -4.86 25.95
N LEU A 324 7.27 -4.94 24.65
CA LEU A 324 8.00 -3.88 23.95
C LEU A 324 7.25 -2.54 24.06
N ASN A 325 5.95 -2.52 23.76
CA ASN A 325 5.17 -1.29 23.85
C ASN A 325 5.02 -0.77 25.28
N ALA A 326 4.97 -1.66 26.28
CA ALA A 326 4.98 -1.27 27.69
C ALA A 326 6.31 -0.60 28.09
N HIS A 327 7.44 -1.11 27.60
CA HIS A 327 8.75 -0.48 27.78
C HIS A 327 8.80 0.90 27.09
N LEU A 328 8.37 1.00 25.83
CA LEU A 328 8.39 2.25 25.06
C LEU A 328 7.53 3.36 25.70
N LYS A 329 6.39 3.01 26.29
CA LYS A 329 5.51 3.96 27.00
C LYS A 329 6.20 4.69 28.15
N LYS A 330 7.31 4.14 28.70
CA LYS A 330 8.08 4.79 29.77
C LYS A 330 8.81 6.06 29.29
N TYR A 331 9.17 6.13 28.00
CA TYR A 331 9.86 7.29 27.43
C TYR A 331 8.91 8.39 26.97
N MET A 332 7.73 8.00 26.46
CA MET A 332 6.73 8.94 25.97
C MET A 332 5.33 8.31 26.02
N GLN A 333 4.37 9.04 26.61
CA GLN A 333 2.97 8.59 26.67
C GLN A 333 2.43 8.33 25.26
N GLY A 334 1.89 7.13 25.04
CA GLY A 334 1.35 6.72 23.74
C GLY A 334 2.41 6.30 22.72
N LEU A 335 3.70 6.23 23.09
CA LEU A 335 4.73 5.67 22.23
C LEU A 335 4.52 4.17 22.03
N THR A 336 4.62 3.74 20.78
CA THR A 336 4.59 2.32 20.38
C THR A 336 5.60 2.09 19.28
N ALA A 337 5.94 0.82 19.02
CA ALA A 337 6.83 0.44 17.91
C ALA A 337 6.37 0.98 16.54
N LYS A 338 5.05 1.19 16.35
CA LYS A 338 4.49 1.75 15.11
C LYS A 338 4.87 3.22 14.87
N VAL A 339 5.16 3.98 15.95
CA VAL A 339 5.52 5.40 15.86
C VAL A 339 6.89 5.56 15.21
N PHE A 340 7.87 4.71 15.56
CA PHE A 340 9.22 4.72 14.96
C PHE A 340 9.18 4.66 13.44
N ARG A 341 8.33 3.81 12.87
CA ARG A 341 8.22 3.68 11.43
C ARG A 341 7.63 4.92 10.74
N THR A 342 6.75 5.66 11.44
CA THR A 342 6.21 6.94 10.94
C THR A 342 7.25 8.06 11.08
N TYR A 343 7.98 8.07 12.20
CA TYR A 343 9.08 8.97 12.46
C TYR A 343 10.19 8.80 11.41
N ASN A 344 10.73 7.59 11.25
CA ASN A 344 11.78 7.28 10.29
C ASN A 344 11.38 7.63 8.85
N ALA A 345 10.16 7.28 8.43
CA ALA A 345 9.68 7.61 7.10
C ALA A 345 9.59 9.13 6.86
N SER A 346 9.11 9.88 7.85
CA SER A 346 8.98 11.34 7.76
C SER A 346 10.35 12.03 7.83
N TYR A 347 11.22 11.59 8.75
CA TYR A 347 12.60 12.05 8.88
C TYR A 347 13.42 11.83 7.61
N THR A 348 13.33 10.63 7.01
CA THR A 348 14.00 10.32 5.76
C THR A 348 13.47 11.18 4.63
N LEU A 349 12.15 11.37 4.50
CA LEU A 349 11.60 12.26 3.47
C LEU A 349 12.15 13.68 3.62
N GLU A 350 12.08 14.25 4.82
CA GLU A 350 12.57 15.61 5.08
C GLU A 350 14.06 15.73 4.76
N THR A 351 14.88 14.77 5.20
CA THR A 351 16.33 14.75 4.94
C THR A 351 16.63 14.69 3.45
N GLN A 352 15.97 13.81 2.71
CA GLN A 352 16.16 13.67 1.26
C GLN A 352 15.71 14.90 0.47
N LEU A 353 14.80 15.72 1.03
CA LEU A 353 14.31 16.94 0.40
C LEU A 353 15.05 18.22 0.84
N LYS A 354 16.04 18.13 1.74
CA LYS A 354 16.80 19.31 2.22
C LYS A 354 17.52 20.02 1.07
N GLU A 355 18.15 19.27 0.17
CA GLU A 355 18.95 19.77 -0.95
C GLU A 355 18.24 19.52 -2.28
N THR A 356 17.17 20.28 -2.54
CA THR A 356 16.45 20.21 -3.82
C THR A 356 17.16 21.07 -4.86
N LEU A 357 17.78 20.44 -5.86
CA LEU A 357 18.60 21.11 -6.89
C LEU A 357 17.87 21.28 -8.23
N GLY A 358 16.73 20.63 -8.42
CA GLY A 358 15.98 20.66 -9.66
C GLY A 358 15.59 22.08 -10.07
N ALA A 359 15.93 22.47 -11.30
CA ALA A 359 15.62 23.80 -11.83
C ALA A 359 14.19 23.87 -12.40
N THR A 360 13.75 22.79 -13.04
CA THR A 360 12.43 22.69 -13.66
C THR A 360 11.42 21.97 -12.78
N LEU A 361 10.13 22.20 -13.03
CA LEU A 361 9.03 21.50 -12.34
C LEU A 361 9.15 19.97 -12.44
N ASN A 362 9.58 19.45 -13.60
CA ASN A 362 9.71 18.00 -13.81
C ASN A 362 10.89 17.43 -13.00
N GLU A 363 12.02 18.12 -12.97
CA GLU A 363 13.20 17.72 -12.17
C GLU A 363 12.87 17.70 -10.68
N LYS A 364 12.24 18.76 -10.16
CA LYS A 364 11.78 18.82 -8.77
C LYS A 364 10.82 17.67 -8.44
N THR A 365 9.86 17.37 -9.34
CA THR A 365 8.91 16.27 -9.14
C THR A 365 9.60 14.89 -9.18
N ALA A 366 10.63 14.74 -10.02
CA ALA A 366 11.46 13.54 -10.06
C ALA A 366 12.27 13.39 -8.77
N GLU A 367 12.85 14.46 -8.24
CA GLU A 367 13.55 14.47 -6.93
C GLU A 367 12.62 14.03 -5.79
N TYR A 368 11.39 14.57 -5.73
CA TYR A 368 10.40 14.10 -4.76
C TYR A 368 10.10 12.60 -4.91
N SER A 369 10.01 12.12 -6.15
CA SER A 369 9.74 10.71 -6.42
C SER A 369 10.90 9.80 -5.98
N ARG A 370 12.14 10.26 -6.13
CA ARG A 370 13.34 9.58 -5.59
C ARG A 370 13.37 9.63 -4.06
N ALA A 371 13.10 10.78 -3.45
CA ALA A 371 13.02 10.89 -1.98
C ALA A 371 11.97 9.93 -1.38
N ASN A 372 10.80 9.83 -2.00
CA ASN A 372 9.78 8.86 -1.60
C ASN A 372 10.20 7.40 -1.87
N LYS A 373 11.01 7.14 -2.90
CA LYS A 373 11.60 5.81 -3.16
C LYS A 373 12.47 5.37 -1.98
N GLU A 374 13.34 6.25 -1.47
CA GLU A 374 14.18 5.94 -0.31
C GLU A 374 13.35 5.60 0.94
N VAL A 375 12.27 6.35 1.19
CA VAL A 375 11.32 6.04 2.27
C VAL A 375 10.65 4.68 2.06
N ALA A 376 10.27 4.37 0.83
CA ALA A 376 9.63 3.11 0.49
C ALA A 376 10.59 1.91 0.59
N ILE A 377 11.86 2.08 0.24
CA ILE A 377 12.93 1.09 0.45
C ILE A 377 13.11 0.83 1.95
N LEU A 378 13.28 1.89 2.74
CA LEU A 378 13.39 1.79 4.20
C LEU A 378 12.21 1.03 4.82
N CYS A 379 10.99 1.28 4.34
CA CYS A 379 9.79 0.63 4.85
C CYS A 379 9.48 -0.75 4.24
N ASN A 380 10.36 -1.26 3.39
CA ASN A 380 10.20 -2.46 2.57
C ASN A 380 8.86 -2.51 1.79
N HIS A 381 8.48 -1.40 1.15
CA HIS A 381 7.29 -1.31 0.29
C HIS A 381 7.61 -1.75 -1.13
N GLN A 382 7.73 -3.05 -1.32
CA GLN A 382 8.02 -3.64 -2.63
C GLN A 382 6.74 -3.90 -3.45
N ARG A 383 6.88 -3.95 -4.77
CA ARG A 383 5.88 -4.48 -5.69
C ARG A 383 6.55 -5.30 -6.79
N THR A 384 5.82 -6.26 -7.34
CA THR A 384 6.23 -6.94 -8.56
C THR A 384 6.15 -5.97 -9.74
N VAL A 385 7.05 -6.17 -10.71
CA VAL A 385 7.04 -5.41 -11.96
C VAL A 385 5.73 -5.72 -12.70
N SER A 386 5.04 -4.68 -13.15
CA SER A 386 3.80 -4.82 -13.91
C SER A 386 4.03 -5.63 -15.19
N LYS A 387 3.10 -6.53 -15.54
CA LYS A 387 3.14 -7.30 -16.80
C LYS A 387 3.26 -6.42 -18.06
N GLY A 388 2.76 -5.18 -17.99
CA GLY A 388 2.83 -4.22 -19.10
C GLY A 388 4.01 -3.26 -19.05
N HIS A 389 4.94 -3.40 -18.09
CA HIS A 389 6.05 -2.45 -17.90
C HIS A 389 6.98 -2.40 -19.12
N SER A 390 7.47 -3.55 -19.60
CA SER A 390 8.38 -3.59 -20.75
C SER A 390 7.77 -2.95 -22.00
N ALA A 391 6.53 -3.29 -22.33
CA ALA A 391 5.83 -2.68 -23.46
C ALA A 391 5.61 -1.17 -23.30
N GLN A 392 5.49 -0.67 -22.07
CA GLN A 392 5.43 0.77 -21.80
C GLN A 392 6.79 1.46 -22.01
N MET A 393 7.88 0.81 -21.58
CA MET A 393 9.24 1.32 -21.74
C MET A 393 9.63 1.41 -23.22
N GLU A 394 9.39 0.34 -23.99
CA GLU A 394 9.62 0.30 -25.44
C GLU A 394 8.90 1.43 -26.19
N ARG A 395 7.63 1.72 -25.82
CA ARG A 395 6.87 2.83 -26.42
C ARG A 395 7.48 4.20 -26.12
N LEU A 396 8.01 4.39 -24.91
CA LEU A 396 8.66 5.64 -24.53
C LEU A 396 10.00 5.80 -25.25
N GLU A 397 10.79 4.73 -25.35
CA GLU A 397 12.06 4.69 -26.06
C GLU A 397 11.86 4.97 -27.56
N ALA A 398 10.87 4.34 -28.19
CA ALA A 398 10.52 4.61 -29.58
C ALA A 398 10.18 6.09 -29.80
N LYS A 399 9.39 6.69 -28.89
CA LYS A 399 9.03 8.10 -28.99
C LYS A 399 10.21 9.05 -28.77
N ILE A 400 11.13 8.70 -27.88
CA ILE A 400 12.39 9.44 -27.68
C ILE A 400 13.25 9.36 -28.94
N SER A 401 13.33 8.18 -29.57
CA SER A 401 14.05 7.98 -30.84
C SER A 401 13.48 8.86 -31.96
N GLU A 402 12.15 8.85 -32.16
CA GLU A 402 11.49 9.74 -33.13
C GLU A 402 11.82 11.22 -32.90
N LEU A 403 11.82 11.68 -31.65
CA LEU A 403 12.15 13.05 -31.31
C LEU A 403 13.63 13.38 -31.57
N LYS A 404 14.54 12.43 -31.34
CA LYS A 404 15.97 12.59 -31.64
C LYS A 404 16.20 12.72 -33.14
N THR A 405 15.52 11.92 -33.96
CA THR A 405 15.57 12.06 -35.43
C THR A 405 15.05 13.44 -35.86
N LEU A 406 13.89 13.86 -35.35
CA LEU A 406 13.35 15.20 -35.64
C LEU A 406 14.32 16.33 -35.24
N ARG A 407 14.99 16.18 -34.10
CA ARG A 407 16.00 17.15 -33.63
C ARG A 407 17.17 17.26 -34.62
N GLU A 408 17.68 16.14 -35.14
CA GLU A 408 18.77 16.11 -36.12
C GLU A 408 18.37 16.77 -37.45
N GLU A 409 17.14 16.50 -37.92
CA GLU A 409 16.57 17.14 -39.11
C GLU A 409 16.47 18.67 -38.92
N LEU A 410 15.93 19.11 -37.79
CA LEU A 410 15.81 20.54 -37.44
C LEU A 410 17.18 21.23 -37.34
N ALA A 411 18.18 20.57 -36.74
CA ALA A 411 19.54 21.09 -36.64
C ALA A 411 20.20 21.23 -38.02
N THR A 412 19.97 20.25 -38.90
CA THR A 412 20.45 20.28 -40.29
C THR A 412 19.83 21.43 -41.07
N ASP A 413 18.50 21.57 -41.00
CA ASP A 413 17.76 22.65 -41.66
C ASP A 413 18.19 24.01 -41.14
N LEU A 414 18.39 24.17 -39.83
CA LEU A 414 18.89 25.41 -39.23
C LEU A 414 20.28 25.78 -39.79
N GLY A 415 21.17 24.80 -39.91
CA GLY A 415 22.51 24.99 -40.50
C GLY A 415 22.47 25.40 -41.98
N LYS A 416 21.48 24.94 -42.75
CA LYS A 416 21.27 25.34 -44.15
C LYS A 416 20.71 26.75 -44.26
N VAL A 417 19.67 27.06 -43.47
CA VAL A 417 19.02 28.38 -43.47
C VAL A 417 19.99 29.47 -43.01
N LYS A 418 20.82 29.22 -41.99
CA LYS A 418 21.90 30.15 -41.57
C LYS A 418 22.94 30.42 -42.66
N LYS A 419 23.13 29.50 -43.60
CA LYS A 419 24.01 29.64 -44.77
C LYS A 419 23.28 30.20 -46.00
N GLY A 420 22.06 30.70 -45.86
CA GLY A 420 21.23 31.21 -46.96
C GLY A 420 20.72 30.14 -47.94
N LYS A 421 20.80 28.85 -47.56
CA LYS A 421 20.30 27.73 -48.36
C LYS A 421 18.91 27.28 -47.90
N PRO A 422 18.05 26.78 -48.80
CA PRO A 422 16.74 26.27 -48.40
C PRO A 422 16.88 25.06 -47.46
N PRO A 423 15.93 24.86 -46.53
CA PRO A 423 15.86 23.68 -45.67
C PRO A 423 15.62 22.42 -46.51
N VAL A 424 16.14 21.28 -46.05
CA VAL A 424 16.11 20.00 -46.77
C VAL A 424 14.91 19.15 -46.35
N HIS A 425 14.53 19.21 -45.07
CA HIS A 425 13.51 18.35 -44.48
C HIS A 425 12.17 19.07 -44.28
N SER A 426 12.12 20.39 -44.54
CA SER A 426 10.89 21.17 -44.43
C SER A 426 9.95 20.93 -45.61
N THR A 427 8.75 20.42 -45.32
CA THR A 427 7.64 20.24 -46.29
C THR A 427 6.68 21.43 -46.32
N ALA A 428 7.00 22.53 -45.62
CA ALA A 428 6.11 23.67 -45.48
C ALA A 428 6.08 24.53 -46.75
N LYS A 429 4.89 25.01 -47.14
CA LYS A 429 4.69 25.92 -48.28
C LYS A 429 5.50 27.22 -48.17
N ARG A 430 5.82 27.66 -46.95
CA ARG A 430 6.73 28.78 -46.67
C ARG A 430 7.90 28.25 -45.85
N PRO A 431 9.16 28.43 -46.29
CA PRO A 431 10.33 27.98 -45.55
C PRO A 431 10.37 28.63 -44.16
N PRO A 432 10.58 27.85 -43.09
CA PRO A 432 10.70 28.42 -41.74
C PRO A 432 11.94 29.30 -41.63
N THR A 433 11.84 30.38 -40.84
CA THR A 433 12.98 31.24 -40.55
C THR A 433 13.97 30.55 -39.60
N ALA A 434 15.22 31.04 -39.54
CA ALA A 434 16.22 30.51 -38.61
C ALA A 434 15.73 30.56 -37.15
N GLU A 435 15.10 31.66 -36.75
CA GLU A 435 14.52 31.84 -35.42
C GLU A 435 13.40 30.82 -35.12
N GLN A 436 12.55 30.52 -36.10
CA GLN A 436 11.51 29.50 -35.96
C GLN A 436 12.08 28.09 -35.79
N LEU A 437 13.18 27.77 -36.50
CA LEU A 437 13.88 26.50 -36.37
C LEU A 437 14.61 26.39 -35.04
N GLU A 438 15.27 27.46 -34.56
CA GLU A 438 15.90 27.52 -33.23
C GLU A 438 14.88 27.28 -32.12
N LYS A 439 13.72 27.96 -32.19
CA LYS A 439 12.64 27.76 -31.23
C LYS A 439 12.12 26.32 -31.23
N LYS A 440 11.90 25.73 -32.41
CA LYS A 440 11.47 24.32 -32.54
C LYS A 440 12.52 23.34 -32.01
N LEU A 441 13.80 23.59 -32.29
CA LEU A 441 14.90 22.76 -31.81
C LEU A 441 14.94 22.77 -30.28
N ALA A 442 14.91 23.95 -29.65
CA ALA A 442 14.87 24.08 -28.20
C ALA A 442 13.65 23.40 -27.57
N GLN A 443 12.47 23.50 -28.19
CA GLN A 443 11.27 22.78 -27.73
C GLN A 443 11.41 21.26 -27.84
N THR A 444 12.02 20.76 -28.91
CA THR A 444 12.28 19.33 -29.10
C THR A 444 13.31 18.83 -28.09
N ASP A 445 14.38 19.58 -27.85
CA ASP A 445 15.39 19.28 -26.81
C ASP A 445 14.74 19.18 -25.43
N ALA A 446 13.90 20.14 -25.05
CA ALA A 446 13.18 20.12 -23.78
C ALA A 446 12.23 18.91 -23.66
N ARG A 447 11.58 18.51 -24.76
CA ARG A 447 10.72 17.30 -24.79
C ARG A 447 11.54 16.02 -24.64
N ILE A 448 12.68 15.91 -25.33
CA ILE A 448 13.60 14.78 -25.20
C ILE A 448 14.09 14.67 -23.76
N ALA A 449 14.56 15.77 -23.18
CA ALA A 449 15.05 15.80 -21.80
C ALA A 449 13.96 15.35 -20.82
N LYS A 450 12.74 15.89 -20.96
CA LYS A 450 11.59 15.47 -20.15
C LYS A 450 11.28 13.99 -20.28
N MET A 451 11.15 13.48 -21.50
CA MET A 451 10.78 12.07 -21.73
C MET A 451 11.88 11.11 -21.25
N THR A 452 13.15 11.50 -21.40
CA THR A 452 14.30 10.72 -20.91
C THR A 452 14.29 10.66 -19.38
N LEU A 453 13.99 11.77 -18.69
CA LEU A 453 13.82 11.79 -17.24
C LEU A 453 12.63 10.92 -16.81
N ASP A 454 11.48 11.04 -17.47
CA ASP A 454 10.29 10.23 -17.19
C ASP A 454 10.56 8.72 -17.36
N LEU A 455 11.34 8.35 -18.39
CA LEU A 455 11.78 6.97 -18.66
C LEU A 455 12.64 6.45 -17.50
N SER A 456 13.69 7.20 -17.13
CA SER A 456 14.59 6.85 -16.03
C SER A 456 13.82 6.70 -14.71
N VAL A 457 12.96 7.67 -14.37
CA VAL A 457 12.16 7.62 -13.14
C VAL A 457 11.22 6.42 -13.13
N LYS A 458 10.57 6.08 -14.25
CA LYS A 458 9.70 4.90 -14.32
C LYS A 458 10.46 3.60 -14.11
N GLU A 459 11.65 3.50 -14.70
CA GLU A 459 12.51 2.33 -14.56
C GLU A 459 13.00 2.19 -13.12
N ASP A 460 13.47 3.28 -12.52
CA ASP A 460 13.97 3.32 -11.14
C ASP A 460 12.91 2.94 -10.11
N LEU A 461 11.63 3.15 -10.42
CA LEU A 461 10.49 2.93 -9.53
C LEU A 461 9.72 1.63 -9.81
N LYS A 462 10.17 0.81 -10.77
CA LYS A 462 9.39 -0.37 -11.23
C LYS A 462 9.10 -1.37 -10.11
N THR A 463 10.02 -1.54 -9.16
CA THR A 463 9.93 -2.51 -8.05
C THR A 463 9.39 -1.94 -6.73
N VAL A 464 9.07 -0.65 -6.67
CA VAL A 464 8.74 0.04 -5.40
C VAL A 464 7.31 0.59 -5.40
N ALA A 465 6.60 0.44 -4.28
CA ALA A 465 5.22 0.86 -4.08
C ALA A 465 5.13 2.21 -3.34
N LEU A 466 5.35 3.31 -4.06
CA LEU A 466 5.37 4.69 -3.53
C LEU A 466 4.07 5.19 -2.87
N GLY A 467 2.92 4.57 -3.17
CA GLY A 467 1.64 5.03 -2.63
C GLY A 467 1.51 4.75 -1.13
N THR A 468 2.04 3.62 -0.67
CA THR A 468 1.85 3.16 0.71
C THR A 468 2.56 4.09 1.71
N SER A 469 3.81 4.46 1.44
CA SER A 469 4.60 5.45 2.19
C SER A 469 3.89 6.80 2.23
N LYS A 470 3.49 7.29 1.06
CA LYS A 470 2.86 8.60 0.87
C LYS A 470 1.52 8.77 1.55
N ILE A 471 0.70 7.72 1.60
CA ILE A 471 -0.63 7.79 2.20
C ILE A 471 -0.56 7.72 3.73
N ASN A 472 0.38 6.96 4.29
CA ASN A 472 0.25 6.50 5.69
C ASN A 472 1.44 6.82 6.60
N TYR A 473 2.64 7.04 6.05
CA TYR A 473 3.87 7.06 6.84
C TYR A 473 4.64 8.38 6.77
N MET A 474 4.47 9.15 5.70
CA MET A 474 5.11 10.46 5.53
C MET A 474 4.16 11.56 6.02
N ASP A 475 4.63 12.45 6.90
CA ASP A 475 3.86 13.62 7.32
C ASP A 475 3.57 14.52 6.10
N PRO A 476 2.29 14.73 5.73
CA PRO A 476 1.95 15.52 4.55
C PRO A 476 2.43 16.97 4.65
N ARG A 477 2.61 17.52 5.86
CA ARG A 477 3.10 18.89 6.06
C ARG A 477 4.50 19.10 5.51
N ILE A 478 5.37 18.08 5.55
CA ILE A 478 6.71 18.11 4.92
C ILE A 478 6.57 18.37 3.43
N THR A 479 5.66 17.63 2.78
CA THR A 479 5.41 17.73 1.33
C THR A 479 4.80 19.08 0.97
N VAL A 480 3.81 19.54 1.74
CA VAL A 480 3.17 20.85 1.50
C VAL A 480 4.19 21.98 1.66
N ALA A 481 4.95 22.00 2.74
CA ALA A 481 5.95 23.02 3.00
C ALA A 481 7.05 23.01 1.92
N TRP A 482 7.51 21.83 1.48
CA TRP A 482 8.44 21.70 0.37
C TRP A 482 7.86 22.23 -0.95
N CYS A 483 6.61 21.90 -1.28
CA CYS A 483 5.95 22.44 -2.46
C CYS A 483 5.87 23.97 -2.43
N LYS A 484 5.55 24.56 -1.27
CA LYS A 484 5.53 26.02 -1.09
C LYS A 484 6.92 26.64 -1.27
N ARG A 485 7.97 26.06 -0.67
CA ARG A 485 9.37 26.56 -0.80
C ARG A 485 9.89 26.56 -2.23
N HIS A 486 9.46 25.59 -3.05
CA HIS A 486 9.98 25.41 -4.41
C HIS A 486 8.99 25.80 -5.51
N GLU A 487 7.88 26.45 -5.15
CA GLU A 487 6.82 26.92 -6.06
C GLU A 487 6.23 25.80 -6.94
N ILE A 488 5.99 24.64 -6.33
CA ILE A 488 5.43 23.46 -6.99
C ILE A 488 3.93 23.40 -6.70
N PRO A 489 3.06 23.35 -7.72
CA PRO A 489 1.63 23.11 -7.50
C PRO A 489 1.43 21.77 -6.81
N ILE A 490 0.72 21.76 -5.67
CA ILE A 490 0.58 20.57 -4.83
C ILE A 490 -0.07 19.40 -5.59
N GLU A 491 -0.88 19.68 -6.62
CA GLU A 491 -1.53 18.71 -7.50
C GLU A 491 -0.54 17.87 -8.33
N LYS A 492 0.71 18.36 -8.50
CA LYS A 492 1.78 17.59 -9.13
C LYS A 492 2.30 16.48 -8.23
N VAL A 493 2.10 16.61 -6.93
CA VAL A 493 2.51 15.63 -5.93
C VAL A 493 1.29 14.86 -5.40
N PHE A 494 0.26 15.54 -4.93
CA PHE A 494 -0.95 14.92 -4.39
C PHE A 494 -2.07 14.88 -5.42
N ASN A 495 -2.62 13.68 -5.65
CA ASN A 495 -3.84 13.53 -6.44
C ASN A 495 -5.06 14.04 -5.66
N LYS A 496 -6.21 14.16 -6.33
CA LYS A 496 -7.48 14.65 -5.73
C LYS A 496 -7.86 13.95 -4.42
N SER A 497 -7.63 12.63 -4.32
CA SER A 497 -7.94 11.87 -3.10
C SER A 497 -7.01 12.22 -1.94
N LEU A 498 -5.72 12.45 -2.20
CA LEU A 498 -4.76 12.85 -1.18
C LEU A 498 -5.00 14.30 -0.73
N LEU A 499 -5.35 15.19 -1.66
CA LEU A 499 -5.72 16.57 -1.33
C LEU A 499 -6.92 16.61 -0.38
N ALA A 500 -7.95 15.79 -0.65
CA ALA A 500 -9.10 15.67 0.24
C ALA A 500 -8.74 15.05 1.60
N LYS A 501 -7.89 14.02 1.63
CA LYS A 501 -7.44 13.38 2.88
C LYS A 501 -6.62 14.32 3.75
N PHE A 502 -5.70 15.06 3.15
CA PHE A 502 -4.71 15.88 3.85
C PHE A 502 -5.08 17.37 3.87
N ALA A 503 -6.36 17.70 3.73
CA ALA A 503 -6.83 19.09 3.77
C ALA A 503 -6.34 19.83 5.03
N TRP A 504 -6.27 19.13 6.17
CA TRP A 504 -5.76 19.66 7.45
C TRP A 504 -4.29 20.13 7.39
N ALA A 505 -3.47 19.57 6.49
CA ALA A 505 -2.05 19.91 6.37
C ALA A 505 -1.75 21.07 5.39
N MET A 506 -2.74 21.52 4.60
CA MET A 506 -2.52 22.45 3.48
C MET A 506 -2.12 23.86 3.93
N ASN A 507 -2.53 24.26 5.13
CA ASN A 507 -2.27 25.59 5.68
C ASN A 507 -0.88 25.74 6.31
N VAL A 508 -0.05 24.69 6.31
CA VAL A 508 1.27 24.73 6.94
C VAL A 508 2.22 25.74 6.28
N GLU A 509 3.00 26.48 7.06
CA GLU A 509 3.94 27.47 6.55
C GLU A 509 5.14 26.85 5.79
N PRO A 510 5.74 27.56 4.82
CA PRO A 510 6.90 27.06 4.07
C PRO A 510 8.12 26.74 4.94
N ASN A 511 8.25 27.37 6.11
CA ASN A 511 9.35 27.14 7.05
C ASN A 511 9.15 25.88 7.92
N PHE A 512 8.00 25.20 7.83
CA PHE A 512 7.75 23.99 8.63
C PHE A 512 8.86 22.96 8.47
N ARG A 513 9.25 22.39 9.62
CA ARG A 513 10.17 21.27 9.76
C ARG A 513 9.54 20.20 10.65
N PHE A 514 9.67 18.94 10.21
CA PHE A 514 9.21 17.79 10.97
C PHE A 514 10.07 17.62 12.23
N CYS A 515 11.39 17.74 12.05
CA CYS A 515 12.35 17.91 13.14
C CYS A 515 12.63 19.39 13.33
N GLU A 516 11.98 20.00 14.32
CA GLU A 516 12.46 21.28 14.84
C GLU A 516 13.85 21.00 15.43
N ALA A 517 14.90 21.67 14.92
CA ALA A 517 16.12 21.78 15.69
C ALA A 517 15.70 22.40 17.03
N ASP A 518 16.05 21.76 18.14
CA ASP A 518 15.87 22.38 19.46
C ASP A 518 16.33 23.83 19.34
N GLY A 519 15.47 24.77 19.75
CA GLY A 519 15.73 26.20 19.68
C GLY A 519 16.96 26.58 20.50
N GLY A 520 18.14 26.39 19.92
CA GLY A 520 19.33 27.19 20.14
C GLY A 520 19.33 28.25 19.06
N ALA A 521 19.29 29.51 19.50
CA ALA A 521 19.37 30.67 18.63
C ALA A 521 20.57 30.57 17.68
N ASP A 522 20.29 30.56 16.38
CA ASP A 522 21.16 31.18 15.37
C ASP A 522 20.28 32.19 14.62
N GLU A 523 19.89 33.24 15.34
CA GLU A 523 19.81 34.58 14.74
C GLU A 523 21.24 35.09 14.67
N ASP A 524 21.89 34.88 13.52
CA ASP A 524 22.85 35.80 12.89
C ASP A 524 23.69 35.00 11.88
N LEU A 525 23.40 35.21 10.59
CA LEU A 525 24.39 35.35 9.51
C LEU A 525 23.73 35.92 8.25
#